data_AF-A0A0A6YXJ6-F1
#
_entry.id   AF-A0A0A6YXJ6-F1
#
_cell.length_a   1.000
_cell.length_b   1.000
_cell.length_c   1.000
_cell.angle_alpha   90.00
_cell.angle_beta   90.00
_cell.angle_gamma   90.00
#
_symmetry.space_group_name_H-M   'P 1'
#
loop_
_entity.id
_entity.type
_entity.pdbx_description
1 polymer ?
#
loop_
_entity_poly.entity_id
_entity_poly.type
_entity_poly.pdbx_seq_one_letter_code
_entity_poly.pdbx_strand_id
1 'polypeptide(L)'
;MRAGLGPIITLALVLEVAWAGELKPTAPPIFTGRPFVVAWNVPTQECAPRHKVPLDLRAFDVKATPNEGFFNQNITTFYYDRLGLYPRFDAAGTSVHGGVPQNGSLCAHLPMLKESVERYIQTQEPGGLAVIDWEEWRPVWVRNWQEKDVYRQS
;
A
#
# COMPACT_ATOMS: atom_id res chain seq x y z
N MET A 1 -28.64 3.90 -61.53
CA MET A 1 -29.23 3.76 -60.18
C MET A 1 -28.08 3.80 -59.19
N ARG A 2 -27.97 4.87 -58.38
CA ARG A 2 -26.94 4.94 -57.32
C ARG A 2 -27.45 4.18 -56.11
N ALA A 3 -26.82 3.07 -55.77
CA ALA A 3 -27.14 2.32 -54.56
C ALA A 3 -26.78 3.20 -53.35
N GLY A 4 -27.78 3.55 -52.55
CA GLY A 4 -27.59 4.34 -51.34
C GLY A 4 -26.82 3.54 -50.29
N LEU A 5 -25.75 4.15 -49.77
CA LEU A 5 -25.03 3.73 -48.57
C LEU A 5 -25.95 3.94 -47.34
N GLY A 6 -27.05 3.18 -47.24
CA GLY A 6 -28.22 3.57 -46.45
C GLY A 6 -28.42 2.87 -45.09
N PRO A 7 -28.13 1.57 -44.91
CA PRO A 7 -28.38 0.91 -43.61
C PRO A 7 -27.17 0.18 -42.99
N ILE A 8 -26.23 -0.33 -43.78
CA ILE A 8 -25.16 -1.20 -43.30
C ILE A 8 -24.05 -0.38 -42.62
N ILE A 9 -23.71 0.77 -43.19
CA ILE A 9 -22.69 1.68 -42.62
C ILE A 9 -23.20 2.31 -41.33
N THR A 10 -24.49 2.66 -41.28
CA THR A 10 -25.18 3.19 -40.10
C THR A 10 -25.22 2.15 -38.98
N LEU A 11 -25.47 0.87 -39.27
CA LEU A 11 -25.48 -0.19 -38.27
C LEU A 11 -24.08 -0.50 -37.73
N ALA A 12 -23.05 -0.48 -38.59
CA ALA A 12 -21.66 -0.69 -38.16
C ALA A 12 -21.15 0.44 -37.24
N LEU A 13 -21.52 1.69 -37.51
CA LEU A 13 -21.22 2.84 -36.66
C LEU A 13 -21.90 2.77 -35.28
N VAL A 14 -23.14 2.27 -35.20
CA VAL A 14 -23.84 2.10 -33.92
C VAL A 14 -23.22 0.99 -33.07
N LEU A 15 -22.69 -0.08 -33.68
CA LEU A 15 -22.05 -1.19 -32.98
C LEU A 15 -20.68 -0.80 -32.39
N GLU A 16 -19.89 0.00 -33.12
CA GLU A 16 -18.60 0.54 -32.65
C GLU A 16 -18.77 1.49 -31.44
N VAL A 17 -19.79 2.35 -31.44
CA VAL A 17 -20.08 3.26 -30.31
C VAL A 17 -20.49 2.49 -29.05
N ALA A 18 -21.16 1.34 -29.19
CA ALA A 18 -21.55 0.50 -28.06
C ALA A 18 -20.35 -0.17 -27.35
N TRP A 19 -19.25 -0.42 -28.07
CA TRP A 19 -18.03 -1.01 -27.50
C TRP A 19 -17.09 0.04 -26.89
N ALA A 20 -17.20 1.31 -27.30
CA ALA A 20 -16.41 2.42 -26.73
C ALA A 20 -16.94 2.94 -25.38
N GLY A 21 -18.08 2.43 -24.91
CA GLY A 21 -18.80 2.93 -23.71
C GLY A 21 -18.56 2.14 -22.42
N GLU A 22 -17.68 1.14 -22.41
CA GLU A 22 -17.42 0.36 -21.19
C GLU A 22 -16.59 1.20 -20.21
N LEU A 23 -17.31 1.98 -19.39
CA LEU A 23 -16.75 2.66 -18.23
C LEU A 23 -16.00 1.63 -17.39
N LYS A 24 -14.71 1.87 -17.14
CA LYS A 24 -13.93 1.00 -16.26
C LYS A 24 -14.66 0.87 -14.92
N PRO A 25 -14.93 -0.35 -14.43
CA PRO A 25 -15.60 -0.53 -13.15
C PRO A 25 -14.83 0.21 -12.06
N THR A 26 -15.53 1.08 -11.33
CA THR A 26 -14.97 1.78 -10.17
C THR A 26 -15.24 0.93 -8.94
N ALA A 27 -14.20 0.61 -8.17
CA ALA A 27 -14.37 -0.07 -6.89
C ALA A 27 -15.14 0.84 -5.91
N PRO A 28 -15.98 0.28 -5.02
CA PRO A 28 -16.59 1.08 -3.96
C PRO A 28 -15.51 1.76 -3.11
N PRO A 29 -15.74 2.97 -2.60
CA PRO A 29 -14.76 3.63 -1.75
C PRO A 29 -14.42 2.79 -0.52
N ILE A 30 -13.13 2.71 -0.19
CA ILE A 30 -12.62 1.97 0.98
C ILE A 30 -13.29 2.49 2.27
N PHE A 31 -13.54 3.80 2.35
CA PHE A 31 -14.28 4.42 3.43
C PHE A 31 -15.68 4.84 2.95
N THR A 32 -16.72 4.26 3.56
CA THR A 32 -18.12 4.49 3.20
C THR A 32 -18.45 5.98 3.07
N GLY A 33 -19.02 6.36 1.93
CA GLY A 33 -19.45 7.74 1.65
C GLY A 33 -18.32 8.74 1.37
N ARG A 34 -17.05 8.30 1.27
CA ARG A 34 -15.91 9.17 0.96
C ARG A 34 -15.23 8.80 -0.35
N PRO A 35 -15.62 9.41 -1.49
CA PRO A 35 -15.00 9.12 -2.79
C PRO A 35 -13.55 9.62 -2.90
N PHE A 36 -13.17 10.60 -2.07
CA PHE A 36 -11.81 11.09 -1.89
C PHE A 36 -11.53 11.16 -0.38
N VAL A 37 -10.33 10.74 0.03
CA VAL A 37 -9.96 10.57 1.44
C VAL A 37 -8.61 11.23 1.68
N VAL A 38 -8.55 12.11 2.68
CA VAL A 38 -7.34 12.71 3.22
C VAL A 38 -7.06 12.11 4.59
N ALA A 39 -5.93 11.43 4.70
CA ALA A 39 -5.52 10.75 5.92
C ALA A 39 -4.36 11.46 6.61
N TRP A 40 -4.45 11.59 7.93
CA TRP A 40 -3.36 12.03 8.79
C TRP A 40 -2.71 10.81 9.44
N ASN A 41 -1.57 10.36 8.92
CA ASN A 41 -0.79 9.25 9.47
C ASN A 41 0.57 9.74 10.00
N VAL A 42 0.54 10.60 11.02
CA VAL A 42 1.72 11.29 11.57
C VAL A 42 1.78 11.02 13.08
N PRO A 43 2.98 10.79 13.66
CA PRO A 43 3.12 10.44 15.08
C PRO A 43 2.97 11.64 16.03
N THR A 44 1.83 12.33 15.98
CA THR A 44 1.57 13.57 16.74
C THR A 44 0.99 13.35 18.14
N GLN A 45 0.94 12.12 18.63
CA GLN A 45 0.33 11.77 19.92
C GLN A 45 1.03 12.45 21.10
N GLU A 46 2.34 12.65 20.98
CA GLU A 46 3.16 13.27 22.03
C GLU A 46 3.11 14.80 22.02
N CYS A 47 2.59 15.44 20.96
CA CYS A 47 2.61 16.90 20.81
C CYS A 47 1.86 17.61 21.94
N ALA A 48 0.65 17.16 22.29
CA ALA A 48 -0.14 17.75 23.37
C ALA A 48 0.45 17.48 24.77
N PRO A 49 0.70 16.22 25.20
CA PRO A 49 1.18 15.96 26.55
C PRO A 49 2.58 16.49 26.82
N ARG A 50 3.52 16.33 25.86
CA ARG A 50 4.94 16.65 26.03
C ARG A 50 5.29 18.09 25.67
N HIS A 51 4.66 18.64 24.63
CA HIS A 51 5.02 19.96 24.08
C HIS A 51 3.95 21.04 24.26
N LYS A 52 2.78 20.69 24.82
CA LYS A 52 1.64 21.60 25.01
C LYS A 52 1.14 22.21 23.69
N VAL A 53 1.29 21.47 22.59
CA VAL A 53 0.79 21.85 21.26
C VAL A 53 -0.37 20.91 20.89
N PRO A 54 -1.62 21.29 21.18
CA PRO A 54 -2.78 20.55 20.67
C PRO A 54 -2.95 20.80 19.16
N LEU A 55 -3.23 19.75 18.40
CA LEU A 55 -3.48 19.84 16.96
C LEU A 55 -4.96 19.62 16.65
N ASP A 56 -5.55 20.51 15.85
CA ASP A 56 -6.89 20.31 15.31
C ASP A 56 -6.83 19.47 14.04
N LEU A 57 -7.22 18.20 14.16
CA LEU A 57 -7.20 17.23 13.05
C LEU A 57 -8.58 17.03 12.42
N ARG A 58 -9.57 17.92 12.65
CA ARG A 58 -10.93 17.75 12.13
C ARG A 58 -11.05 17.81 10.60
N ALA A 59 -10.07 18.41 9.92
CA ALA A 59 -10.04 18.47 8.46
C ALA A 59 -9.74 17.12 7.79
N PHE A 60 -9.25 16.12 8.53
CA PHE A 60 -8.86 14.81 7.99
C PHE A 60 -9.98 13.79 8.16
N ASP A 61 -10.19 12.99 7.11
CA ASP A 61 -11.18 11.92 7.07
C ASP A 61 -10.76 10.74 7.95
N VAL A 62 -9.45 10.49 8.01
CA VAL A 62 -8.84 9.37 8.72
C VAL A 62 -7.67 9.87 9.55
N LYS A 63 -7.56 9.38 10.78
CA LYS A 63 -6.49 9.72 11.72
C LYS A 63 -5.84 8.42 12.16
N ALA A 64 -4.55 8.32 11.92
CA ALA A 64 -3.73 7.17 12.27
C ALA A 64 -2.37 7.63 12.77
N THR A 65 -1.54 6.68 13.18
CA THR A 65 -0.16 6.94 13.55
C THR A 65 0.70 5.74 13.21
N PRO A 66 1.93 5.95 12.76
CA PRO A 66 2.84 4.84 12.54
C PRO A 66 3.40 4.24 13.84
N ASN A 67 3.12 4.83 15.01
CA ASN A 67 3.66 4.38 16.29
C ASN A 67 3.23 2.94 16.63
N GLU A 68 4.18 2.15 17.14
CA GLU A 68 4.00 0.71 17.38
C GLU A 68 2.97 0.36 18.48
N GLY A 69 2.67 1.29 19.38
CA GLY A 69 1.72 1.07 20.47
C GLY A 69 0.25 1.17 20.08
N PHE A 70 -0.05 1.38 18.79
CA PHE A 70 -1.41 1.61 18.30
C PHE A 70 -1.86 0.43 17.42
N PHE A 71 -3.09 -0.01 17.65
CA PHE A 71 -3.68 -1.21 17.04
C PHE A 71 -5.08 -0.88 16.50
N ASN A 72 -5.58 -1.69 15.55
CA ASN A 72 -6.92 -1.57 14.96
C ASN A 72 -7.22 -0.17 14.40
N GLN A 73 -6.21 0.44 13.78
CA GLN A 73 -6.36 1.74 13.14
C GLN A 73 -6.94 1.59 11.74
N ASN A 74 -7.64 2.61 11.26
CA ASN A 74 -8.09 2.69 9.87
C ASN A 74 -6.94 2.65 8.87
N ILE A 75 -5.72 3.01 9.30
CA ILE A 75 -4.48 2.85 8.54
C ILE A 75 -3.45 2.23 9.48
N THR A 76 -2.94 1.07 9.11
CA THR A 76 -1.85 0.37 9.81
C THR A 76 -0.63 0.37 8.90
N THR A 77 0.48 0.95 9.36
CA THR A 77 1.75 0.97 8.62
C THR A 77 2.71 -0.05 9.20
N PHE A 78 3.28 -0.89 8.34
CA PHE A 78 4.23 -1.93 8.69
C PHE A 78 5.60 -1.58 8.13
N TYR A 79 6.54 -1.21 9.01
CA TYR A 79 7.95 -1.01 8.64
C TYR A 79 8.68 -2.36 8.52
N TYR A 80 9.94 -2.32 8.08
CA TYR A 80 10.78 -3.50 7.82
C TYR A 80 10.87 -4.49 9.00
N ASP A 81 10.75 -4.02 10.24
CA ASP A 81 10.87 -4.80 11.48
C ASP A 81 9.52 -5.20 12.07
N ARG A 82 8.42 -4.80 11.43
CA ARG A 82 7.05 -5.01 11.95
C ARG A 82 6.21 -5.96 11.11
N LEU A 83 6.79 -6.59 10.09
CA LEU A 83 6.05 -7.52 9.22
C LEU A 83 6.94 -8.64 8.71
N GLY A 84 6.93 -9.76 9.42
CA GLY A 84 7.68 -10.95 9.03
C GLY A 84 9.19 -10.78 9.17
N LEU A 85 9.93 -11.67 8.49
CA LEU A 85 11.39 -11.67 8.45
C LEU A 85 11.85 -11.06 7.13
N TYR A 86 11.86 -9.73 7.04
CA TYR A 86 12.24 -9.02 5.81
C TYR A 86 13.76 -9.07 5.60
N PRO A 87 14.26 -9.69 4.50
CA PRO A 87 15.69 -9.77 4.23
C PRO A 87 16.25 -8.39 3.89
N ARG A 88 17.31 -7.96 4.57
CA ARG A 88 17.98 -6.68 4.31
C ARG A 88 19.42 -6.69 4.80
N PHE A 89 20.20 -5.69 4.42
CA PHE A 89 21.44 -5.37 5.11
C PHE A 89 21.16 -4.35 6.21
N ASP A 90 21.93 -4.37 7.29
CA ASP A 90 21.92 -3.28 8.26
C ASP A 90 22.92 -2.18 7.89
N ALA A 91 22.98 -1.12 8.70
CA ALA A 91 23.88 0.01 8.47
C ALA A 91 25.37 -0.38 8.47
N ALA A 92 25.73 -1.53 9.03
CA ALA A 92 27.08 -2.07 9.01
C ALA A 92 27.34 -2.98 7.79
N GLY A 93 26.35 -3.17 6.92
CA GLY A 93 26.41 -4.09 5.78
C GLY A 93 26.24 -5.56 6.19
N THR A 94 25.75 -5.83 7.39
CA THR A 94 25.52 -7.20 7.86
C THR A 94 24.21 -7.72 7.31
N SER A 95 24.24 -8.96 6.80
CA SER A 95 23.05 -9.64 6.31
C SER A 95 22.07 -9.94 7.46
N VAL A 96 20.84 -9.43 7.33
CA VAL A 96 19.71 -9.70 8.21
C VAL A 96 18.70 -10.55 7.45
N HIS A 97 18.27 -11.67 8.05
CA HIS A 97 17.34 -12.64 7.45
C HIS A 97 17.74 -13.13 6.04
N GLY A 98 19.05 -13.23 5.78
CA GLY A 98 19.60 -13.65 4.49
C GLY A 98 20.03 -12.50 3.57
N GLY A 99 19.70 -11.25 3.91
CA GLY A 99 20.20 -10.05 3.23
C GLY A 99 19.42 -9.74 1.95
N VAL A 100 19.24 -10.76 1.11
CA VAL A 100 18.53 -10.70 -0.17
C VAL A 100 17.37 -11.69 -0.21
N PRO A 101 16.32 -11.45 -1.02
CA PRO A 101 15.14 -12.31 -1.09
C PRO A 101 15.44 -13.78 -1.40
N GLN A 102 16.38 -14.04 -2.32
CA GLN A 102 16.75 -15.40 -2.74
C GLN A 102 17.43 -16.23 -1.64
N ASN A 103 17.95 -15.56 -0.60
CA ASN A 103 18.63 -16.21 0.53
C ASN A 103 17.76 -16.21 1.81
N GLY A 104 16.57 -15.60 1.76
CA GLY A 104 15.61 -15.59 2.86
C GLY A 104 14.77 -16.86 2.91
N SER A 105 14.37 -17.29 4.11
CA SER A 105 13.42 -18.40 4.28
C SER A 105 11.99 -17.90 4.24
N LEU A 106 11.30 -18.12 3.12
CA LEU A 106 9.87 -17.80 3.00
C LEU A 106 9.02 -18.59 4.02
N CYS A 107 9.38 -19.84 4.29
CA CYS A 107 8.70 -20.68 5.29
C CYS A 107 8.79 -20.10 6.71
N ALA A 108 9.90 -19.45 7.06
CA ALA A 108 10.03 -18.77 8.36
C ALA A 108 9.39 -17.37 8.35
N HIS A 109 9.39 -16.68 7.21
CA HIS A 109 8.82 -15.35 7.05
C HIS A 109 7.29 -15.32 7.24
N LEU A 110 6.57 -16.25 6.61
CA LEU A 110 5.09 -16.22 6.58
C LEU A 110 4.42 -16.33 7.96
N PRO A 111 4.87 -17.21 8.89
CA PRO A 111 4.31 -17.26 10.24
C PRO A 111 4.50 -15.95 11.02
N MET A 112 5.69 -15.34 10.94
CA MET A 112 5.99 -14.06 11.61
C MET A 112 5.19 -12.90 11.02
N LEU A 113 4.99 -12.91 9.70
CA LEU A 113 4.13 -11.94 9.01
C LEU A 113 2.69 -12.07 9.51
N LYS A 114 2.17 -13.30 9.56
CA LYS A 114 0.81 -13.57 10.05
C LYS A 114 0.62 -13.09 11.49
N GLU A 115 1.55 -13.42 12.39
CA GLU A 115 1.51 -12.98 13.79
C GLU A 115 1.47 -11.44 13.89
N SER A 116 2.27 -10.75 13.06
CA SER A 116 2.30 -9.29 13.03
C SER A 116 0.97 -8.71 12.54
N VAL A 117 0.38 -9.27 11.48
CA VAL A 117 -0.94 -8.85 10.99
C VAL A 117 -2.00 -9.04 12.08
N GLU A 118 -2.05 -10.21 12.72
CA GLU A 118 -3.03 -10.52 13.78
C GLU A 118 -2.83 -9.64 15.03
N ARG A 119 -1.60 -9.22 15.33
CA ARG A 119 -1.30 -8.28 16.42
C ARG A 119 -1.89 -6.89 16.16
N TYR A 120 -1.68 -6.36 14.97
CA TYR A 120 -2.03 -4.97 14.63
C TYR A 120 -3.43 -4.78 14.03
N ILE A 121 -3.98 -5.82 13.41
CA ILE A 121 -5.29 -5.83 12.74
C ILE A 121 -6.10 -7.00 13.33
N GLN A 122 -6.70 -6.75 14.49
CA GLN A 122 -7.44 -7.76 15.26
C GLN A 122 -8.89 -7.88 14.80
N THR A 123 -9.43 -6.83 14.18
CA THR A 123 -10.80 -6.79 13.65
C THR A 123 -10.79 -6.71 12.14
N GLN A 124 -11.66 -7.49 11.49
CA GLN A 124 -11.79 -7.49 10.02
C GLN A 124 -12.70 -6.36 9.51
N GLU A 125 -13.52 -5.75 10.37
CA GLU A 125 -14.47 -4.69 10.00
C GLU A 125 -14.51 -3.55 11.03
N PRO A 126 -14.65 -2.28 10.60
CA PRO A 126 -14.64 -1.85 9.20
C PRO A 126 -13.25 -1.97 8.57
N GLY A 127 -13.21 -2.35 7.28
CA GLY A 127 -11.98 -2.41 6.50
C GLY A 127 -11.20 -1.08 6.51
N GLY A 128 -9.87 -1.19 6.42
CA GLY A 128 -8.93 -0.05 6.41
C GLY A 128 -7.77 -0.27 5.43
N LEU A 129 -6.73 0.54 5.55
CA LEU A 129 -5.51 0.43 4.73
C LEU A 129 -4.39 -0.26 5.53
N ALA A 130 -3.83 -1.33 4.97
CA ALA A 130 -2.57 -1.90 5.42
C ALA A 130 -1.45 -1.44 4.48
N VAL A 131 -0.55 -0.60 4.98
CA VAL A 131 0.58 -0.04 4.22
C VAL A 131 1.84 -0.82 4.59
N ILE A 132 2.44 -1.51 3.62
CA ILE A 132 3.74 -2.19 3.81
C ILE A 132 4.82 -1.26 3.32
N ASP A 133 5.69 -0.84 4.23
CA ASP A 133 6.75 0.12 3.98
C ASP A 133 8.12 -0.59 4.02
N TRP A 134 8.39 -1.34 2.95
CA TRP A 134 9.65 -2.04 2.73
C TRP A 134 10.45 -1.32 1.66
N GLU A 135 11.50 -0.62 2.09
CA GLU A 135 12.25 0.25 1.19
C GLU A 135 13.62 -0.28 0.83
N GLU A 136 14.14 -1.31 1.52
CA GLU A 136 15.57 -1.63 1.49
C GLU A 136 16.07 -2.09 0.13
N TRP A 137 15.29 -2.93 -0.56
CA TRP A 137 15.57 -3.36 -1.93
C TRP A 137 14.33 -3.25 -2.81
N ARG A 138 14.58 -3.14 -4.11
CA ARG A 138 13.55 -3.09 -5.16
C ARG A 138 13.49 -4.45 -5.85
N PRO A 139 12.30 -4.95 -6.19
CA PRO A 139 12.15 -6.25 -6.85
C PRO A 139 12.75 -6.26 -8.27
N VAL A 140 12.92 -5.09 -8.88
CA VAL A 140 13.57 -4.95 -10.19
C VAL A 140 15.06 -4.68 -9.98
N TRP A 141 15.91 -5.67 -10.28
CA TRP A 141 17.36 -5.64 -10.07
C TRP A 141 18.04 -4.33 -10.48
N VAL A 142 17.82 -3.87 -11.73
CA VAL A 142 18.47 -2.67 -12.26
C VAL A 142 18.09 -1.39 -11.49
N ARG A 143 16.99 -1.42 -10.73
CA ARG A 143 16.57 -0.30 -9.89
C ARG A 143 17.27 -0.29 -8.52
N ASN A 144 18.07 -1.30 -8.16
CA ASN A 144 18.89 -1.27 -6.94
C ASN A 144 20.19 -0.49 -7.14
N TRP A 145 20.11 0.82 -7.36
CA TRP A 145 21.26 1.73 -7.51
C TRP A 145 21.42 2.63 -6.27
N GLN A 146 22.50 3.41 -6.21
CA GLN A 146 22.91 4.22 -5.05
C GLN A 146 23.13 3.37 -3.80
N GLU A 147 22.53 3.74 -2.67
CA GLU A 147 22.64 3.05 -1.38
C GLU A 147 22.18 1.60 -1.45
N LYS A 148 21.41 1.23 -2.49
CA LYS A 148 20.91 -0.13 -2.73
C LYS A 148 21.84 -0.96 -3.60
N ASP A 149 23.01 -0.45 -3.96
CA ASP A 149 23.96 -1.19 -4.81
C ASP A 149 24.48 -2.47 -4.15
N VAL A 150 24.51 -2.53 -2.81
CA VAL A 150 24.86 -3.75 -2.06
C VAL A 150 24.01 -4.95 -2.48
N TYR A 151 22.74 -4.74 -2.80
CA TYR A 151 21.82 -5.77 -3.27
C TYR A 151 22.12 -6.26 -4.69
N ARG A 152 22.97 -5.54 -5.45
CA ARG A 152 23.47 -5.97 -6.76
C ARG A 152 24.79 -6.74 -6.71
N GLN A 153 25.48 -6.68 -5.58
CA GLN A 153 26.78 -7.31 -5.38
C GLN A 153 26.65 -8.68 -4.69
N SER A 154 25.42 -9.06 -4.34
CA SER A 154 25.06 -10.24 -3.54
C SER A 154 24.52 -11.38 -4.40
#